data_AF-A0A2E2EFD7-F1
#
_entry.id   AF-A0A2E2EFD7-F1
#
_cell.length_a   1.000
_cell.length_b   1.000
_cell.length_c   1.000
_cell.angle_alpha   90.00
_cell.angle_beta   90.00
_cell.angle_gamma   90.00
#
_symmetry.space_group_name_H-M   'P 1'
#
loop_
_entity.id
_entity.type
_entity.pdbx_description
1 polymer ?
#
loop_
_entity_poly.entity_id
_entity_poly.type
_entity_poly.pdbx_seq_one_letter_code
_entity_poly.pdbx_strand_id
1 'polypeptide(L)'
;MKALLSILLLIPTMAMASEGYECHFASSYNADGVKIDINGQFSQVELIHKGKKSFYKKCKAEKDDFGLLIDCTQGLTDFMILLNNEVRPASGGIMSSTHDLFVDIDC
;
A
#
# COMPACT_ATOMS: atom_id res chain seq x y z
N MET A 1 -41.85 -9.12 -38.13
CA MET A 1 -41.35 -8.26 -37.04
C MET A 1 -40.06 -8.87 -36.52
N LYS A 2 -38.90 -8.27 -36.82
CA LYS A 2 -37.58 -8.75 -36.38
C LYS A 2 -37.33 -8.18 -34.98
N ALA A 3 -37.38 -9.02 -33.95
CA ALA A 3 -36.99 -8.63 -32.60
C ALA A 3 -35.46 -8.52 -32.54
N LEU A 4 -34.96 -7.27 -32.49
CA LEU A 4 -33.58 -6.99 -32.09
C LEU A 4 -33.47 -7.33 -30.60
N LEU A 5 -32.89 -8.48 -30.28
CA LEU A 5 -32.47 -8.79 -28.93
C LEU A 5 -31.20 -7.97 -28.65
N SER A 6 -31.38 -6.80 -28.05
CA SER A 6 -30.27 -6.03 -27.46
C SER A 6 -29.70 -6.83 -26.30
N ILE A 7 -28.62 -7.58 -26.55
CA ILE A 7 -27.81 -8.21 -25.51
C ILE A 7 -27.16 -7.08 -24.72
N LEU A 8 -27.76 -6.79 -23.56
CA LEU A 8 -27.20 -5.91 -22.55
C LEU A 8 -25.93 -6.61 -22.02
N LEU A 9 -24.77 -6.23 -22.55
CA LEU A 9 -23.47 -6.60 -22.00
C LEU A 9 -23.38 -6.00 -20.60
N LEU A 10 -23.74 -6.80 -19.60
CA LEU A 10 -23.37 -6.59 -18.20
C LEU A 10 -21.84 -6.65 -18.16
N ILE A 11 -21.18 -5.50 -18.32
CA ILE A 11 -19.76 -5.37 -17.98
C ILE A 11 -19.73 -5.47 -16.46
N PRO A 12 -19.19 -6.55 -15.86
CA PRO A 12 -18.98 -6.56 -14.43
C PRO A 12 -17.95 -5.48 -14.16
N THR A 13 -18.37 -4.36 -13.58
CA THR A 13 -17.46 -3.45 -12.91
C THR A 13 -16.86 -4.26 -11.78
N MET A 14 -15.69 -4.85 -12.00
CA MET A 14 -14.87 -5.37 -10.92
C MET A 14 -14.54 -4.17 -10.04
N ALA A 15 -15.36 -3.95 -9.02
CA ALA A 15 -15.01 -3.07 -7.92
C ALA A 15 -13.78 -3.72 -7.29
N MET A 16 -12.60 -3.25 -7.69
CA MET A 16 -11.34 -3.58 -7.04
C MET A 16 -11.53 -3.26 -5.57
N ALA A 17 -11.54 -4.28 -4.71
CA ALA A 17 -11.62 -4.07 -3.28
C ALA A 17 -10.40 -3.23 -2.87
N SER A 18 -10.65 -2.10 -2.23
CA SER A 18 -9.60 -1.28 -1.65
C SER A 18 -9.13 -1.97 -0.37
N GLU A 19 -7.84 -2.20 -0.23
CA GLU A 19 -7.24 -2.75 0.99
C GLU A 19 -6.53 -1.61 1.74
N GLY A 20 -6.67 -1.58 3.06
CA GLY A 20 -6.14 -0.52 3.92
C GLY A 20 -5.39 -1.11 5.11
N TYR A 21 -4.23 -0.57 5.43
CA TYR A 21 -3.39 -0.96 6.56
C TYR A 21 -2.96 0.28 7.36
N GLU A 22 -3.06 0.21 8.68
CA GLU A 22 -2.49 1.18 9.59
C GLU A 22 -1.48 0.44 10.45
N CYS A 23 -0.19 0.74 10.25
CA CYS A 23 0.92 0.02 10.83
C CYS A 23 1.75 0.95 11.70
N HIS A 24 2.32 0.42 12.77
CA HIS A 24 3.21 1.11 13.70
C HIS A 24 4.63 0.56 13.58
N PHE A 25 5.64 1.39 13.88
CA PHE A 25 7.03 0.94 13.91
C PHE A 25 7.26 0.05 15.14
N ALA A 26 7.70 -1.20 14.94
CA ALA A 26 7.84 -2.19 16.01
C ALA A 26 8.78 -1.73 17.15
N SER A 27 9.78 -0.91 16.83
CA SER A 27 10.77 -0.39 17.78
C SER A 27 10.32 0.86 18.56
N SER A 28 9.10 1.35 18.34
CA SER A 28 8.63 2.64 18.85
C SER A 28 7.29 2.51 19.57
N TYR A 29 7.22 3.04 20.80
CA TYR A 29 5.95 3.24 21.53
C TYR A 29 5.21 4.52 21.11
N ASN A 30 5.68 5.22 20.06
CA ASN A 30 5.17 6.52 19.62
C ASN A 30 4.21 6.39 18.42
N ALA A 31 3.59 7.51 18.03
CA ALA A 31 2.72 7.64 16.85
C ALA A 31 3.44 7.49 15.48
N ASP A 32 4.67 6.99 15.47
CA ASP A 32 5.42 6.72 14.25
C ASP A 32 4.87 5.44 13.59
N GLY A 33 4.73 5.49 12.27
CA GLY A 33 4.03 4.46 11.54
C GLY A 33 3.76 4.83 10.09
N VAL A 34 2.96 3.99 9.46
CA VAL A 34 2.57 4.15 8.07
C VAL A 34 1.10 3.77 7.88
N LYS A 35 0.38 4.57 7.09
CA LYS A 35 -0.95 4.21 6.58
C LYS A 35 -0.84 3.93 5.10
N ILE A 36 -1.40 2.81 4.67
CA ILE A 36 -1.27 2.28 3.32
C ILE A 36 -2.69 2.01 2.81
N ASP A 37 -3.09 2.71 1.74
CA ASP A 37 -4.32 2.43 1.01
C ASP A 37 -3.96 1.89 -0.38
N ILE A 38 -4.40 0.68 -0.72
CA ILE A 38 -4.13 0.00 -1.99
C ILE A 38 -5.40 -0.02 -2.84
N ASN A 39 -5.24 0.39 -4.09
CA ASN A 39 -6.29 0.36 -5.11
C ASN A 39 -5.70 -0.24 -6.40
N GLY A 40 -5.78 -1.56 -6.50
CA GLY A 40 -5.15 -2.33 -7.57
C GLY A 40 -3.63 -2.22 -7.56
N GLN A 41 -3.06 -1.90 -8.71
CA GLN A 41 -1.60 -1.82 -8.88
C GLN A 41 -0.98 -0.54 -8.27
N PHE A 42 -1.79 0.31 -7.63
CA PHE A 42 -1.33 1.56 -7.05
C PHE A 42 -1.72 1.69 -5.58
N SER A 43 -0.90 2.42 -4.82
CA SER A 43 -1.14 2.74 -3.42
C SER A 43 -0.93 4.23 -3.12
N GLN A 44 -1.60 4.68 -2.07
CA GLN A 44 -1.32 5.92 -1.37
C GLN A 44 -0.76 5.60 0.00
N VAL A 45 0.30 6.29 0.39
CA VAL A 45 0.99 6.07 1.65
C VAL A 45 1.15 7.36 2.43
N GLU A 46 0.77 7.36 3.70
CA GLU A 46 1.11 8.39 4.69
C GLU A 46 2.17 7.83 5.65
N LEU A 47 3.37 8.41 5.62
CA LEU A 47 4.43 8.13 6.59
C LEU A 47 4.35 9.16 7.72
N ILE A 48 4.30 8.68 8.96
CA ILE A 48 4.44 9.50 10.16
C ILE A 48 5.77 9.12 10.80
N HIS A 49 6.75 10.01 10.76
CA HIS A 49 8.07 9.75 11.33
C HIS A 49 8.65 10.99 12.01
N LYS A 50 9.12 10.86 13.26
CA LYS A 50 9.71 11.96 14.05
C LYS A 50 8.79 13.19 14.09
N GLY A 51 7.48 12.96 14.20
CA GLY A 51 6.44 14.01 14.24
C GLY A 51 6.16 14.71 12.90
N LYS A 52 6.75 14.25 11.79
CA LYS A 52 6.50 14.77 10.44
C LYS A 52 5.62 13.81 9.65
N LYS A 53 4.76 14.37 8.80
CA LYS A 53 3.91 13.62 7.88
C LYS A 53 4.43 13.78 6.45
N SER A 54 4.66 12.67 5.76
CA SER A 54 5.00 12.64 4.34
C SER A 54 3.94 11.85 3.58
N PHE A 55 3.52 12.36 2.43
CA PHE A 55 2.44 11.76 1.64
C PHE A 55 2.96 11.34 0.28
N TYR A 56 2.80 10.06 -0.02
CA TYR A 56 3.17 9.45 -1.28
C TYR A 56 1.90 9.03 -2.02
N LYS A 57 1.80 9.43 -3.28
CA LYS A 57 0.66 9.10 -4.14
C LYS A 57 1.16 8.28 -5.32
N LYS A 58 0.33 7.33 -5.76
CA LYS A 58 0.62 6.46 -6.91
C LYS A 58 1.91 5.64 -6.72
N CYS A 59 2.17 5.17 -5.50
CA CYS A 59 3.18 4.13 -5.29
C CYS A 59 2.75 2.89 -6.05
N LYS A 60 3.68 2.14 -6.64
CA LYS A 60 3.34 0.85 -7.25
C LYS A 60 3.12 -0.18 -6.14
N ALA A 61 2.05 -0.96 -6.25
CA ALA A 61 1.76 -2.07 -5.36
C ALA A 61 1.81 -3.37 -6.18
N GLU A 62 2.77 -4.24 -5.89
CA GLU A 62 3.03 -5.48 -6.61
C GLU A 62 3.13 -6.64 -5.62
N LYS A 63 2.37 -7.71 -5.85
CA LYS A 63 2.39 -8.90 -4.98
C LYS A 63 3.32 -9.96 -5.57
N ASP A 64 4.18 -10.53 -4.73
CA ASP A 64 5.07 -11.65 -5.05
C ASP A 64 4.97 -12.76 -3.99
N ASP A 65 5.89 -13.73 -4.06
CA ASP A 65 5.95 -14.89 -3.14
C ASP A 65 6.28 -14.52 -1.68
N PHE A 66 6.74 -13.29 -1.42
CA PHE A 66 7.16 -12.82 -0.10
C PHE A 66 6.16 -11.84 0.53
N GLY A 67 5.26 -11.27 -0.28
CA GLY A 67 4.20 -10.40 0.19
C GLY A 67 3.83 -9.34 -0.83
N LEU A 68 3.36 -8.20 -0.33
CA LEU A 68 3.04 -7.03 -1.13
C LEU A 68 4.17 -6.01 -1.02
N LEU A 69 4.85 -5.77 -2.13
CA LEU A 69 5.82 -4.70 -2.27
C LEU A 69 5.10 -3.41 -2.68
N ILE A 70 5.25 -2.35 -1.88
CA ILE A 70 4.78 -1.01 -2.19
C ILE A 70 6.00 -0.11 -2.42
N ASP A 71 6.22 0.27 -3.67
CA ASP A 71 7.34 1.11 -4.09
C ASP A 71 6.86 2.54 -4.37
N CYS A 72 7.25 3.47 -3.51
CA CYS A 72 6.99 4.90 -3.64
C CYS A 72 8.22 5.67 -4.16
N THR A 73 9.24 4.99 -4.66
CA THR A 73 10.48 5.59 -5.15
C THR A 73 10.19 6.52 -6.32
N GLN A 74 10.42 7.83 -6.12
CA GLN A 74 10.20 8.86 -7.13
C GLN A 74 11.28 9.94 -7.04
N GLY A 75 11.98 10.16 -8.15
CA GLY A 75 13.06 11.15 -8.23
C GLY A 75 14.19 10.82 -7.25
N LEU A 76 14.35 11.66 -6.23
CA LEU A 76 15.38 11.49 -5.19
C LEU A 76 14.89 10.74 -3.95
N THR A 77 13.59 10.43 -3.86
CA THR A 77 13.05 9.70 -2.72
C THR A 77 13.11 8.21 -2.98
N ASP A 78 13.74 7.48 -2.08
CA ASP A 78 13.75 6.02 -2.02
C ASP A 78 12.87 5.57 -0.86
N PHE A 79 11.66 5.11 -1.12
CA PHE A 79 10.76 4.71 -0.04
C PHE A 79 9.98 3.47 -0.47
N MET A 80 10.28 2.36 0.18
CA MET A 80 9.68 1.06 -0.11
C MET A 80 9.13 0.43 1.16
N ILE A 81 8.04 -0.30 1.02
CA ILE A 81 7.42 -1.10 2.07
C ILE A 81 7.27 -2.52 1.54
N LEU A 82 7.74 -3.51 2.30
CA LEU A 82 7.38 -4.90 2.07
C LEU A 82 6.39 -5.30 3.15
N LEU A 83 5.17 -5.67 2.75
CA LEU A 83 4.08 -6.02 3.66
C LEU A 83 3.69 -7.48 3.44
N ASN A 84 3.89 -8.32 4.45
CA ASN A 84 3.29 -9.65 4.48
C ASN A 84 1.82 -9.54 4.91
N ASN A 85 0.92 -9.56 3.93
CA ASN A 85 -0.52 -9.51 4.14
C ASN A 85 -1.23 -10.87 4.08
N GLU A 86 -0.47 -11.97 4.02
CA GLU A 86 -1.02 -13.32 3.95
C GLU A 86 -1.43 -13.86 5.33
N VAL A 87 -0.80 -13.32 6.38
CA VAL A 87 -1.10 -13.60 7.78
C VAL A 87 -1.74 -12.35 8.40
N ARG A 88 -2.64 -12.55 9.36
CA ARG A 88 -3.25 -11.46 10.15
C ARG A 88 -2.88 -11.62 11.63
N PRO A 89 -2.44 -10.56 12.34
CA PRO A 89 -2.15 -9.20 11.82
C PRO A 89 -1.07 -9.19 10.72
N ALA A 90 -1.17 -8.20 9.82
CA ALA A 90 -0.18 -8.04 8.76
C ALA A 90 1.08 -7.40 9.37
N SER A 91 2.25 -7.73 8.84
CA SER A 91 3.51 -7.14 9.30
C SER A 91 4.50 -7.05 8.16
N GLY A 92 5.61 -6.34 8.37
CA GLY A 92 6.54 -6.10 7.28
C GLY A 92 7.72 -5.22 7.67
N GLY A 93 8.30 -4.57 6.68
CA GLY A 93 9.40 -3.64 6.87
C GLY A 93 9.34 -2.46 5.92
N ILE A 94 9.94 -1.34 6.35
CA ILE A 94 10.12 -0.13 5.56
C ILE A 94 11.61 0.09 5.33
N MET A 95 11.96 0.48 4.12
CA MET A 95 13.31 0.91 3.76
C MET A 95 13.29 2.27 3.07
N SER A 96 14.08 3.22 3.57
CA SER A 96 14.31 4.52 2.97
C SER A 96 15.57 5.19 3.50
N SER A 97 16.56 5.45 2.63
CA SER A 97 17.74 6.22 3.03
C SER A 97 17.44 7.71 3.18
N THR A 98 16.53 8.25 2.37
CA THR A 98 16.09 9.66 2.47
C THR A 98 15.45 10.01 3.80
N HIS A 99 14.81 9.04 4.48
CA HIS A 99 14.25 9.22 5.81
C HIS A 99 15.08 8.62 6.94
N ASP A 100 16.20 7.96 6.62
CA ASP A 100 16.98 7.16 7.58
C ASP A 100 16.10 6.10 8.28
N LEU A 101 15.37 5.32 7.46
CA LEU A 101 14.46 4.27 7.89
C LEU A 101 14.92 2.91 7.38
N PHE A 102 15.13 2.01 8.33
CA PHE A 102 15.19 0.57 8.10
C PHE A 102 14.58 -0.09 9.33
N VAL A 103 13.26 -0.29 9.31
CA VAL A 103 12.46 -0.63 10.49
C VAL A 103 11.37 -1.64 10.15
N ASP A 104 11.08 -2.51 11.10
CA ASP A 104 9.94 -3.42 11.04
C ASP A 104 8.64 -2.67 11.39
N ILE A 105 7.53 -3.10 10.78
CA ILE A 105 6.20 -2.57 11.02
C ILE A 105 5.21 -3.67 11.38
N ASP A 106 4.32 -3.35 12.31
CA ASP A 106 3.21 -4.18 12.74
C ASP A 106 1.89 -3.47 12.45
N CYS A 107 1.02 -4.14 11.69
CA CYS A 107 -0.37 -3.80 11.44
C CYS A 107 -1.27 -4.89 12.11
#